data_AF-A0AAV2RV59-F1
#
_entry.id   AF-A0AAV2RV59-F1
#
_cell.length_a   1.000
_cell.length_b   1.000
_cell.length_c   1.000
_cell.angle_alpha   90.00
_cell.angle_beta   90.00
_cell.angle_gamma   90.00
#
_symmetry.space_group_name_H-M   'P 1'
#
loop_
_entity.id
_entity.type
_entity.pdbx_description
1 polymer ?
#
loop_
_entity_poly.entity_id
_entity_poly.type
_entity_poly.pdbx_seq_one_letter_code
_entity_poly.pdbx_strand_id
1 'polypeptide(L)'
;NKPARVVFTVDGITVNPAKAGYKEIELLDVGHASSGQYGCEAVAEAPSYTTHERIANMTIIDRPDGGPVVTGLARSYRVGELVALNCSSRRSRPAAQLMWTLNGHLVSEQHVIQYPVVEEGGSPVLYTSTLGLALTATLKDAQHLQIALRCIATVVDYQWTKDVVIKLENSTSSNPRHLPTLQQTGAATRALTSKWQLLLNCFCFVLICAVIHADVYM
;
A
#
# COMPACT_ATOMS: atom_id res chain seq x y z
N ASN A 1 9.88 -56.99 -19.66
CA ASN A 1 9.36 -56.06 -20.68
C ASN A 1 9.33 -54.65 -20.16
N LYS A 2 9.79 -53.68 -20.96
CA LYS A 2 9.50 -52.26 -20.80
C LYS A 2 8.40 -51.93 -21.82
N PRO A 3 7.27 -51.30 -21.45
CA PRO A 3 6.21 -50.99 -22.40
C PRO A 3 6.74 -50.05 -23.50
N ALA A 4 6.18 -50.17 -24.71
CA ALA A 4 6.46 -49.26 -25.79
C ALA A 4 6.02 -47.83 -25.39
N ARG A 5 6.81 -46.84 -25.78
CA ARG A 5 6.57 -45.43 -25.45
C ARG A 5 6.42 -44.64 -26.74
N VAL A 6 5.36 -43.87 -26.85
CA VAL A 6 5.13 -42.89 -27.92
C VAL A 6 5.15 -41.51 -27.28
N VAL A 7 5.79 -40.55 -27.95
CA VAL A 7 5.78 -39.13 -27.56
C VAL A 7 5.16 -38.38 -28.72
N PHE A 8 4.09 -37.64 -28.46
CA PHE A 8 3.42 -36.80 -29.44
C PHE A 8 3.95 -35.37 -29.33
N THR A 9 4.08 -34.69 -30.47
CA THR A 9 4.49 -33.29 -30.51
C THR A 9 3.29 -32.41 -30.14
N VAL A 10 3.50 -31.50 -29.19
CA VAL A 10 2.53 -30.48 -28.78
C VAL A 10 3.25 -29.14 -28.82
N ASP A 11 2.58 -28.10 -29.32
CA ASP A 11 3.21 -26.78 -29.44
C ASP A 11 3.60 -26.23 -28.07
N GLY A 12 4.77 -25.58 -27.98
CA GLY A 12 5.35 -25.14 -26.71
C GLY A 12 5.84 -26.24 -25.76
N ILE A 13 5.80 -27.53 -26.13
CA ILE A 13 6.17 -28.67 -25.26
C ILE A 13 7.26 -29.54 -25.90
N THR A 14 8.44 -29.57 -25.27
CA THR A 14 9.53 -30.48 -25.64
C THR A 14 9.74 -31.49 -24.51
N VAL A 15 9.49 -32.78 -24.75
CA VAL A 15 9.71 -33.84 -23.74
C VAL A 15 11.12 -34.42 -23.89
N ASN A 16 11.86 -34.60 -22.79
CA ASN A 16 13.13 -35.33 -22.81
C ASN A 16 12.88 -36.86 -22.98
N PRO A 17 13.25 -37.47 -24.13
CA PRO A 17 13.02 -38.90 -24.35
C PRO A 17 13.84 -39.79 -23.41
N ALA A 18 14.97 -39.31 -22.87
CA ALA A 18 15.77 -40.06 -21.90
C ALA A 18 15.05 -40.20 -20.55
N LYS A 19 14.31 -39.18 -20.10
CA LYS A 19 13.65 -39.12 -18.79
C LYS A 19 12.12 -39.23 -18.79
N ALA A 20 11.49 -39.55 -19.92
CA ALA A 20 10.05 -39.84 -19.97
C ALA A 20 9.70 -41.20 -19.31
N GLY A 21 9.65 -41.26 -17.99
CA GLY A 21 9.22 -42.44 -17.22
C GLY A 21 7.71 -42.74 -17.35
N TYR A 22 7.27 -43.77 -16.62
CA TYR A 22 5.84 -44.13 -16.46
C TYR A 22 5.20 -43.42 -15.25
N LYS A 23 5.96 -42.57 -14.55
CA LYS A 23 5.55 -41.79 -13.36
C LYS A 23 5.95 -40.32 -13.43
N GLU A 24 6.88 -39.97 -14.31
CA GLU A 24 7.56 -38.68 -14.36
C GLU A 24 7.96 -38.42 -15.81
N ILE A 25 7.86 -37.17 -16.25
CA ILE A 25 8.39 -36.70 -17.52
C ILE A 25 9.20 -35.42 -17.24
N GLU A 26 10.31 -35.24 -17.95
CA GLU A 26 11.07 -33.99 -17.92
C GLU A 26 10.74 -33.20 -19.19
N LEU A 27 10.43 -31.92 -19.02
CA LEU A 27 10.25 -30.96 -20.11
C LEU A 27 11.54 -30.16 -20.32
N LEU A 28 11.87 -29.90 -21.57
CA LEU A 28 13.00 -29.08 -22.01
C LEU A 28 12.48 -27.74 -22.53
N ASP A 29 13.33 -26.70 -22.45
CA ASP A 29 13.09 -25.37 -23.02
C ASP A 29 11.74 -24.74 -22.65
N VAL A 30 11.34 -24.95 -21.39
CA VAL A 30 10.06 -24.50 -20.82
C VAL A 30 9.94 -22.97 -20.88
N GLY A 31 8.90 -22.48 -21.57
CA GLY A 31 8.58 -21.07 -21.73
C GLY A 31 7.09 -20.79 -21.55
N HIS A 32 6.62 -19.56 -21.82
CA HIS A 32 5.20 -19.24 -21.61
C HIS A 32 4.23 -20.12 -22.39
N ALA A 33 4.59 -20.54 -23.60
CA ALA A 33 3.79 -21.46 -24.42
C ALA A 33 3.62 -22.86 -23.77
N SER A 34 4.50 -23.23 -22.83
CA SER A 34 4.37 -24.44 -22.02
C SER A 34 3.35 -24.29 -20.88
N SER A 35 2.78 -23.10 -20.65
CA SER A 35 1.74 -22.89 -19.64
C SER A 35 0.43 -23.52 -20.11
N GLY A 36 -0.24 -24.26 -19.23
CA GLY A 36 -1.47 -24.95 -19.60
C GLY A 36 -1.90 -26.00 -18.57
N GLN A 37 -2.83 -26.84 -19.00
CA GLN A 37 -3.37 -27.93 -18.21
C GLN A 37 -2.68 -29.25 -18.58
N TYR A 38 -2.17 -29.95 -17.57
CA TYR A 38 -1.42 -31.18 -17.67
C TYR A 38 -2.23 -32.32 -17.07
N GLY A 39 -2.56 -33.31 -17.91
CA GLY A 39 -3.28 -34.52 -17.53
C GLY A 39 -2.35 -35.73 -17.43
N CYS A 40 -2.69 -36.66 -16.54
CA CYS A 40 -2.16 -38.01 -16.50
C CYS A 40 -3.33 -38.99 -16.42
N GLU A 41 -3.45 -39.86 -17.42
CA GLU A 41 -4.50 -40.87 -17.52
C GLU A 41 -3.89 -42.27 -17.41
N ALA A 42 -4.50 -43.13 -16.59
CA ALA A 42 -4.17 -44.55 -16.47
C ALA A 42 -5.44 -45.38 -16.66
N VAL A 43 -5.43 -46.28 -17.64
CA VAL A 43 -6.57 -47.14 -17.98
C VAL A 43 -6.25 -48.58 -17.57
N ALA A 44 -7.13 -49.20 -16.80
CA ALA A 44 -7.06 -50.63 -16.51
C ALA A 44 -7.60 -51.45 -17.69
N GLU A 45 -7.02 -52.63 -17.93
CA GLU A 45 -7.46 -53.53 -19.01
C GLU A 45 -8.70 -54.36 -18.61
N ALA A 46 -9.04 -55.35 -19.43
CA ALA A 46 -10.11 -56.30 -19.16
C ALA A 46 -9.92 -57.03 -17.80
N PRO A 47 -11.01 -57.35 -17.07
CA PRO A 47 -12.41 -57.25 -17.48
C PRO A 47 -13.08 -55.91 -17.11
N SER A 48 -12.45 -55.02 -16.34
CA SER A 48 -13.13 -53.89 -15.69
C SER A 48 -13.01 -52.54 -16.39
N TYR A 49 -12.04 -52.34 -17.29
CA TYR A 49 -11.90 -51.13 -18.12
C TYR A 49 -12.13 -49.79 -17.38
N THR A 50 -11.37 -49.55 -16.30
CA THR A 50 -11.51 -48.35 -15.47
C THR A 50 -10.42 -47.32 -15.78
N THR A 51 -10.82 -46.12 -16.16
CA THR A 51 -9.92 -44.96 -16.32
C THR A 51 -9.74 -44.20 -15.00
N HIS A 52 -8.50 -43.85 -14.67
CA HIS A 52 -8.14 -42.94 -13.61
C HIS A 52 -7.35 -41.76 -14.18
N GLU A 53 -7.92 -40.56 -14.07
CA GLU A 53 -7.29 -39.31 -14.53
C GLU A 53 -6.86 -38.43 -13.35
N ARG A 54 -5.77 -37.68 -13.50
CA ARG A 54 -5.39 -36.55 -12.65
C ARG A 54 -4.98 -35.38 -13.51
N ILE A 55 -5.43 -34.19 -13.15
CA ILE A 55 -5.22 -32.94 -13.88
C ILE A 55 -4.59 -31.91 -12.94
N ALA A 56 -3.61 -31.16 -13.44
CA ALA A 56 -3.01 -30.01 -12.76
C ALA A 56 -2.73 -28.87 -13.76
N ASN A 57 -2.70 -27.62 -13.28
CA ASN A 57 -2.34 -26.47 -14.12
C ASN A 57 -0.88 -26.06 -13.84
N MET A 58 -0.11 -25.80 -14.90
CA MET A 58 1.23 -25.22 -14.82
C MET A 58 1.22 -23.83 -15.46
N THR A 59 1.74 -22.82 -14.74
CA THR A 59 1.82 -21.44 -15.22
C THR A 59 3.27 -20.98 -15.17
N ILE A 60 3.82 -20.56 -16.31
CA ILE A 60 5.19 -20.04 -16.40
C ILE A 60 5.15 -18.52 -16.26
N ILE A 61 5.79 -18.03 -15.19
CA ILE A 61 5.79 -16.62 -14.78
C ILE A 61 7.15 -15.96 -14.98
N ASP A 62 7.14 -14.69 -15.39
CA ASP A 62 8.29 -13.81 -15.23
C ASP A 62 8.20 -13.17 -13.85
N ARG A 63 9.13 -13.55 -12.96
CA ARG A 63 9.17 -13.02 -11.60
C ARG A 63 9.77 -11.60 -11.61
N PRO A 64 9.21 -10.66 -10.83
CA PRO A 64 9.82 -9.36 -10.63
C PRO A 64 11.22 -9.46 -10.00
N ASP A 65 12.09 -8.52 -10.39
CA ASP A 65 13.48 -8.38 -9.93
C ASP A 65 13.59 -7.96 -8.46
N GLY A 66 12.50 -7.52 -7.83
CA GLY A 66 12.45 -7.13 -6.43
C GLY A 66 11.05 -6.77 -5.96
N GLY A 67 10.97 -6.27 -4.73
CA GLY A 67 9.72 -5.79 -4.15
C GLY A 67 9.19 -4.50 -4.78
N PRO A 68 7.91 -4.19 -4.56
CA PRO A 68 7.29 -2.98 -5.09
C PRO A 68 7.95 -1.70 -4.55
N VAL A 69 7.77 -0.61 -5.28
CA VAL A 69 8.30 0.71 -4.93
C VAL A 69 7.16 1.60 -4.45
N VAL A 70 7.31 2.14 -3.24
CA VAL A 70 6.38 3.13 -2.67
C VAL A 70 6.92 4.54 -2.91
N THR A 71 6.06 5.42 -3.40
CA THR A 71 6.33 6.83 -3.73
C THR A 71 5.25 7.74 -3.13
N GLY A 72 5.50 9.05 -3.06
CA GLY A 72 4.61 10.03 -2.39
C GLY A 72 4.86 10.21 -0.88
N LEU A 73 5.82 9.47 -0.31
CA LEU A 73 6.09 9.46 1.13
C LEU A 73 6.71 10.79 1.61
N ALA A 74 6.02 11.51 2.49
CA ALA A 74 6.55 12.67 3.20
C ALA A 74 7.38 12.24 4.43
N ARG A 75 8.17 13.17 4.98
CA ARG A 75 8.98 12.93 6.20
C ARG A 75 8.11 12.69 7.45
N SER A 76 6.96 13.35 7.46
CA SER A 76 5.95 13.37 8.52
C SER A 76 4.65 13.91 7.92
N TYR A 77 3.53 13.64 8.57
CA TYR A 77 2.19 14.14 8.24
C TYR A 77 1.56 14.71 9.50
N ARG A 78 0.73 15.75 9.39
CA ARG A 78 -0.07 16.21 10.52
C ARG A 78 -1.25 15.29 10.77
N VAL A 79 -1.74 15.27 12.02
CA VAL A 79 -3.04 14.66 12.32
C VAL A 79 -4.14 15.38 11.52
N GLY A 80 -4.93 14.62 10.76
CA GLY A 80 -5.94 15.14 9.84
C GLY A 80 -5.43 15.45 8.42
N GLU A 81 -4.16 15.21 8.12
CA GLU A 81 -3.60 15.41 6.78
C GLU A 81 -3.91 14.23 5.85
N LEU A 82 -4.07 14.51 4.55
CA LEU A 82 -4.27 13.49 3.53
C LEU A 82 -2.92 12.82 3.18
N VAL A 83 -2.84 11.51 3.42
CA VAL A 83 -1.75 10.65 2.99
C VAL A 83 -2.09 10.12 1.60
N ALA A 84 -1.37 10.61 0.59
CA ALA A 84 -1.46 10.15 -0.79
C ALA A 84 -0.15 9.45 -1.20
N LEU A 85 -0.18 8.13 -1.38
CA LEU A 85 0.98 7.31 -1.79
C LEU A 85 0.65 6.51 -3.05
N ASN A 86 1.67 6.21 -3.86
CA ASN A 86 1.55 5.23 -4.95
C ASN A 86 2.50 4.07 -4.68
N CYS A 87 1.99 2.85 -4.75
CA CYS A 87 2.79 1.63 -4.82
C CYS A 87 2.81 1.10 -6.26
N SER A 88 3.98 0.95 -6.85
CA SER A 88 4.15 0.34 -8.17
C SER A 88 4.86 -1.00 -8.04
N SER A 89 4.38 -2.03 -8.74
CA SER A 89 5.08 -3.29 -8.83
C SER A 89 6.40 -3.14 -9.58
N ARG A 90 7.26 -4.13 -9.45
CA ARG A 90 8.28 -4.40 -10.46
C ARG A 90 7.64 -5.18 -11.62
N ARG A 91 8.38 -5.25 -12.72
CA ARG A 91 7.93 -5.81 -14.00
C ARG A 91 7.76 -7.31 -13.87
N SER A 92 6.59 -7.84 -14.21
CA SER A 92 6.28 -9.26 -14.06
C SER A 92 5.34 -9.76 -15.15
N ARG A 93 5.23 -11.08 -15.27
CA ARG A 93 4.20 -11.72 -16.10
C ARG A 93 3.61 -12.93 -15.35
N PRO A 94 2.29 -12.96 -15.09
CA PRO A 94 1.30 -11.91 -15.33
C PRO A 94 1.55 -10.64 -14.51
N ALA A 95 0.75 -9.60 -14.77
CA ALA A 95 0.74 -8.38 -13.98
C ALA A 95 0.51 -8.68 -12.48
N ALA A 96 1.33 -8.08 -11.61
CA ALA A 96 1.21 -8.28 -10.18
C ALA A 96 -0.10 -7.70 -9.64
N GLN A 97 -0.82 -8.46 -8.82
CA GLN A 97 -1.92 -7.94 -8.03
C GLN A 97 -1.36 -7.15 -6.85
N LEU A 98 -1.86 -5.95 -6.62
CA LEU A 98 -1.39 -5.05 -5.55
C LEU A 98 -2.42 -4.93 -4.44
N MET A 99 -1.95 -4.85 -3.20
CA MET A 99 -2.78 -4.63 -2.01
C MET A 99 -2.04 -3.73 -1.01
N TRP A 100 -2.79 -2.90 -0.29
CA TRP A 100 -2.27 -2.10 0.83
C TRP A 100 -2.79 -2.65 2.16
N THR A 101 -1.93 -2.75 3.17
CA THR A 101 -2.34 -2.95 4.56
C THR A 101 -1.90 -1.80 5.45
N LEU A 102 -2.76 -1.44 6.41
CA LEU A 102 -2.53 -0.46 7.46
C LEU A 102 -2.52 -1.19 8.81
N ASN A 103 -1.42 -1.10 9.54
CA ASN A 103 -1.13 -1.83 10.78
C ASN A 103 -1.43 -3.34 10.69
N GLY A 104 -1.19 -3.94 9.52
CA GLY A 104 -1.45 -5.36 9.25
C GLY A 104 -2.88 -5.69 8.78
N HIS A 105 -3.82 -4.74 8.81
CA HIS A 105 -5.18 -4.93 8.31
C HIS A 105 -5.33 -4.45 6.87
N LEU A 106 -6.12 -5.14 6.05
CA LEU A 106 -6.37 -4.75 4.66
C LEU A 106 -7.05 -3.37 4.59
N VAL A 107 -6.54 -2.49 3.75
CA VAL A 107 -7.15 -1.19 3.47
C VAL A 107 -8.41 -1.38 2.63
N SER A 108 -9.52 -0.75 3.04
CA SER A 108 -10.79 -0.75 2.30
C SER A 108 -10.66 -0.14 0.91
N GLU A 109 -11.42 -0.67 -0.05
CA GLU A 109 -11.45 -0.26 -1.47
C GLU A 109 -11.66 1.25 -1.65
N GLN A 110 -12.44 1.89 -0.76
CA GLN A 110 -12.72 3.33 -0.80
C GLN A 110 -11.49 4.23 -0.57
N HIS A 111 -10.38 3.67 -0.06
CA HIS A 111 -9.12 4.38 0.21
C HIS A 111 -7.99 4.00 -0.74
N VAL A 112 -8.25 3.17 -1.76
CA VAL A 112 -7.26 2.80 -2.78
C VAL A 112 -7.68 3.27 -4.16
N ILE A 113 -6.69 3.60 -4.99
CA ILE A 113 -6.89 4.10 -6.34
C ILE A 113 -6.29 3.09 -7.31
N GLN A 114 -7.16 2.38 -8.03
CA GLN A 114 -6.74 1.43 -9.07
C GLN A 114 -6.25 2.21 -10.30
N TYR A 115 -5.00 1.98 -10.70
CA TYR A 115 -4.48 2.47 -11.97
C TYR A 115 -4.50 1.36 -13.02
N PRO A 116 -4.63 1.69 -14.32
CA PRO A 116 -4.46 0.71 -15.40
C PRO A 116 -3.10 0.00 -15.30
N VAL A 117 -3.09 -1.29 -15.62
CA VAL A 117 -1.84 -2.04 -15.80
C VAL A 117 -1.09 -1.44 -17.00
N VAL A 118 0.20 -1.18 -16.82
CA VAL A 118 1.08 -0.70 -17.89
C VAL A 118 1.77 -1.91 -18.53
N GLU A 119 1.59 -2.08 -19.84
CA GLU A 119 2.38 -3.02 -20.63
C GLU A 119 3.73 -2.37 -20.99
N GLU A 120 4.82 -3.02 -20.62
CA GLU A 120 6.17 -2.60 -21.00
C GLU A 120 6.65 -3.37 -22.23
N GLY A 121 6.99 -2.62 -23.27
CA GLY A 121 7.44 -3.15 -24.55
C GLY A 121 8.72 -3.99 -24.41
N GLY A 122 8.74 -5.14 -25.08
CA GLY A 122 9.82 -6.11 -25.04
C GLY A 122 9.41 -7.44 -25.64
N SER A 123 10.31 -8.42 -25.60
CA SER A 123 10.00 -9.82 -25.85
C SER A 123 10.72 -10.66 -24.78
N PRO A 124 10.00 -11.25 -23.80
CA PRO A 124 8.55 -11.16 -23.59
C PRO A 124 8.07 -9.75 -23.21
N VAL A 125 6.78 -9.47 -23.43
CA VAL A 125 6.09 -8.30 -22.87
C VAL A 125 5.91 -8.53 -21.36
N LEU A 126 6.26 -7.52 -20.56
CA LEU A 126 6.11 -7.54 -19.11
C LEU A 126 5.10 -6.48 -18.66
N TYR A 127 4.60 -6.62 -17.44
CA TYR A 127 3.54 -5.78 -16.91
C TYR A 127 3.95 -5.12 -15.60
N THR A 128 3.59 -3.85 -15.45
CA THR A 128 3.77 -3.06 -14.23
C THR A 128 2.40 -2.57 -13.74
N SER A 129 2.02 -2.98 -12.52
CA SER A 129 0.80 -2.54 -11.85
C SER A 129 1.09 -1.36 -10.92
N THR A 130 0.12 -0.47 -10.69
CA THR A 130 0.23 0.57 -9.67
C THR A 130 -1.08 0.69 -8.88
N LEU A 131 -0.97 0.82 -7.56
CA LEU A 131 -2.08 1.00 -6.63
C LEU A 131 -1.82 2.21 -5.74
N GLY A 132 -2.67 3.22 -5.90
CA GLY A 132 -2.68 4.40 -5.04
C GLY A 132 -3.32 4.11 -3.69
N LEU A 133 -2.93 4.89 -2.70
CA LEU A 133 -3.49 4.93 -1.35
C LEU A 133 -3.85 6.39 -1.06
N ALA A 134 -5.09 6.65 -0.64
CA ALA A 134 -5.58 7.97 -0.25
C ALA A 134 -6.41 7.84 1.04
N LEU A 135 -5.82 8.24 2.17
CA LEU A 135 -6.50 8.23 3.48
C LEU A 135 -6.12 9.42 4.34
N THR A 136 -6.99 9.80 5.26
CA THR A 136 -6.69 10.84 6.26
C THR A 136 -5.94 10.23 7.43
N ALA A 137 -4.77 10.76 7.78
CA ALA A 137 -3.99 10.29 8.92
C ALA A 137 -4.68 10.64 10.25
N THR A 138 -5.21 9.66 10.98
CA THR A 138 -5.83 9.88 12.30
C THR A 138 -5.00 9.29 13.45
N LEU A 139 -5.16 9.85 14.65
CA LEU A 139 -4.57 9.28 15.87
C LEU A 139 -5.16 7.93 16.28
N LYS A 140 -6.37 7.58 15.82
CA LYS A 140 -6.98 6.26 16.09
C LYS A 140 -6.24 5.15 15.36
N ASP A 141 -5.71 5.47 14.18
CA ASP A 141 -4.95 4.56 13.33
C ASP A 141 -3.47 4.50 13.72
N ALA A 142 -3.03 5.29 14.71
CA ALA A 142 -1.61 5.46 15.04
C ALA A 142 -1.21 4.75 16.34
N GLN A 143 -0.14 3.98 16.27
CA GLN A 143 0.56 3.43 17.44
C GLN A 143 1.83 4.26 17.66
N HIS A 144 1.99 4.87 18.84
CA HIS A 144 3.14 5.74 19.15
C HIS A 144 3.39 6.86 18.11
N LEU A 145 2.32 7.52 17.64
CA LEU A 145 2.35 8.52 16.55
C LEU A 145 2.92 7.99 15.22
N GLN A 146 2.80 6.70 14.96
CA GLN A 146 3.23 6.05 13.73
C GLN A 146 2.12 5.18 13.16
N ILE A 147 2.00 5.15 11.84
CA ILE A 147 1.13 4.22 11.12
C ILE A 147 2.03 3.36 10.24
N ALA A 148 1.94 2.03 10.40
CA ALA A 148 2.68 1.08 9.59
C ALA A 148 1.87 0.76 8.33
N LEU A 149 2.45 1.01 7.17
CA LEU A 149 1.85 0.69 5.88
C LEU A 149 2.71 -0.37 5.18
N ARG A 150 2.07 -1.36 4.58
CA ARG A 150 2.73 -2.36 3.75
C ARG A 150 2.01 -2.44 2.41
N CYS A 151 2.75 -2.20 1.33
CA CYS A 151 2.29 -2.61 0.02
C CYS A 151 2.71 -4.06 -0.23
N ILE A 152 1.81 -4.83 -0.82
CA ILE A 152 1.98 -6.22 -1.19
C ILE A 152 1.82 -6.31 -2.71
N ALA A 153 2.74 -7.02 -3.38
CA ALA A 153 2.66 -7.37 -4.78
C ALA A 153 2.69 -8.89 -4.93
N THR A 154 1.69 -9.45 -5.61
CA THR A 154 1.47 -10.90 -5.75
C THR A 154 1.43 -11.31 -7.21
N VAL A 155 2.21 -12.32 -7.60
CA VAL A 155 2.23 -12.92 -8.94
C VAL A 155 2.01 -14.42 -8.77
N VAL A 156 0.80 -14.89 -9.10
CA VAL A 156 0.33 -16.25 -8.76
C VAL A 156 0.49 -16.45 -7.24
N ASP A 157 1.28 -17.43 -6.78
CA ASP A 157 1.45 -17.74 -5.36
C ASP A 157 2.68 -17.03 -4.73
N TYR A 158 3.40 -16.23 -5.51
CA TYR A 158 4.61 -15.53 -5.05
C TYR A 158 4.27 -14.11 -4.60
N GLN A 159 4.76 -13.74 -3.41
CA GLN A 159 4.50 -12.45 -2.79
C GLN A 159 5.81 -11.68 -2.53
N TRP A 160 5.79 -10.40 -2.85
CA TRP A 160 6.82 -9.43 -2.47
C TRP A 160 6.18 -8.27 -1.72
N THR A 161 6.90 -7.65 -0.80
CA THR A 161 6.35 -6.56 0.03
C THR A 161 7.26 -5.35 0.07
N LYS A 162 6.67 -4.20 0.38
CA LYS A 162 7.38 -2.97 0.75
C LYS A 162 6.71 -2.31 1.94
N ASP A 163 7.42 -2.34 3.06
CA ASP A 163 6.99 -1.72 4.30
C ASP A 163 7.48 -0.27 4.36
N VAL A 164 6.60 0.63 4.79
CA VAL A 164 6.89 2.04 5.09
C VAL A 164 6.18 2.45 6.37
N VAL A 165 6.77 3.39 7.12
CA VAL A 165 6.16 3.92 8.34
C VAL A 165 5.99 5.42 8.18
N ILE A 166 4.76 5.90 8.29
CA ILE A 166 4.48 7.34 8.33
C ILE A 166 4.47 7.82 9.79
N LYS A 167 5.08 8.98 10.04
CA LYS A 167 5.15 9.62 11.36
C LYS A 167 4.13 10.74 11.44
N LEU A 168 3.39 10.80 12.54
CA LEU A 168 2.40 11.85 12.79
C LEU A 168 2.98 12.95 13.67
N GLU A 169 2.86 14.19 13.21
CA GLU A 169 3.12 15.39 14.01
C GLU A 169 1.82 15.86 14.67
N ASN A 170 1.90 16.13 15.98
CA ASN A 170 0.84 16.84 16.68
C ASN A 170 0.88 18.32 16.27
N SER A 171 -0.29 18.94 16.10
CA SER A 171 -0.49 20.34 15.68
C SER A 171 0.16 21.37 16.61
N THR A 172 0.63 20.95 17.79
CA THR A 172 1.25 21.78 18.83
C THR A 172 2.73 22.14 18.60
N SER A 173 3.35 21.72 17.48
CA SER A 173 4.73 22.11 17.13
C SER A 173 4.83 23.10 15.96
N SER A 174 3.95 24.10 15.92
CA SER A 174 4.24 25.34 15.20
C SER A 174 5.22 26.19 16.01
N ASN A 175 6.51 25.82 16.01
CA ASN A 175 7.55 26.78 16.41
C ASN A 175 7.46 27.98 15.45
N PRO A 176 7.10 29.20 15.91
CA PRO A 176 6.92 30.32 15.00
C PRO A 176 8.25 30.61 14.31
N ARG A 177 8.30 30.40 12.99
CA ARG A 177 9.46 30.82 12.20
C ARG A 177 9.63 32.31 12.43
N HIS A 178 10.80 32.72 12.94
CA HIS A 178 11.14 34.13 13.05
C HIS A 178 10.91 34.80 11.69
N LEU A 179 9.98 35.76 11.65
CA LEU A 179 10.00 36.76 10.57
C LEU A 179 11.36 37.47 10.68
N PRO A 180 12.04 37.75 9.57
CA PRO A 180 13.20 38.64 9.60
C PRO A 180 12.74 40.02 10.11
N THR A 181 13.28 40.44 11.25
CA THR A 181 13.01 41.76 11.82
C THR A 181 13.52 42.83 10.86
N LEU A 182 12.63 43.62 10.28
CA LEU A 182 13.04 44.81 9.54
C LEU A 182 13.70 45.79 10.53
N GLN A 183 14.97 46.05 10.27
CA GLN A 183 15.86 46.79 11.16
C GLN A 183 15.47 48.28 11.16
N GLN A 184 14.82 48.74 12.23
CA GLN A 184 14.49 50.15 12.40
C GLN A 184 15.74 50.98 12.71
N THR A 185 16.19 51.78 11.76
CA THR A 185 17.16 52.86 12.01
C THR A 185 16.45 54.02 12.70
N GLY A 186 16.72 54.22 13.99
CA GLY A 186 16.09 55.29 14.77
C GLY A 186 16.59 56.68 14.38
N ALA A 187 15.67 57.66 14.40
CA ALA A 187 15.98 59.08 14.49
C ALA A 187 15.34 59.63 15.77
N ALA A 188 16.14 60.29 16.61
CA ALA A 188 15.68 60.81 17.90
C ALA A 188 15.33 62.30 17.81
N THR A 189 14.14 62.67 18.27
CA THR A 189 13.74 64.08 18.49
C THR A 189 13.04 64.22 19.85
N ARG A 190 13.46 65.21 20.65
CA ARG A 190 12.92 65.52 21.98
C ARG A 190 11.97 66.72 21.95
N ALA A 191 10.81 66.61 22.60
CA ALA A 191 10.07 67.70 23.27
C ALA A 191 8.96 67.03 24.13
N LEU A 192 9.04 66.96 25.46
CA LEU A 192 8.81 67.97 26.51
C LEU A 192 7.34 68.34 26.78
N THR A 193 6.84 67.86 27.93
CA THR A 193 5.75 68.42 28.79
C THR A 193 4.31 68.37 28.24
N SER A 194 3.24 68.35 29.06
CA SER A 194 3.11 68.57 30.51
C SER A 194 2.05 67.63 31.18
N LYS A 195 2.00 67.61 32.52
CA LYS A 195 1.07 66.79 33.32
C LYS A 195 -0.27 67.49 33.56
N TRP A 196 -1.38 66.74 33.60
CA TRP A 196 -2.57 67.09 34.41
C TRP A 196 -3.16 65.88 35.14
N GLN A 197 -3.77 66.20 36.29
CA GLN A 197 -4.13 65.33 37.42
C GLN A 197 -5.38 65.97 38.08
N LEU A 198 -6.31 65.30 38.80
CA LEU A 198 -6.40 63.92 39.32
C LEU A 198 -7.88 63.70 39.77
N LEU A 199 -8.52 62.50 39.73
CA LEU A 199 -8.94 61.67 40.90
C LEU A 199 -10.35 61.02 40.71
N LEU A 200 -10.62 59.99 41.55
CA LEU A 200 -11.92 59.50 42.08
C LEU A 200 -13.03 59.06 41.07
N ASN A 201 -13.64 57.88 41.21
CA ASN A 201 -14.36 57.48 42.42
C ASN A 201 -14.23 55.99 42.80
N CYS A 202 -13.96 55.77 44.09
CA CYS A 202 -14.26 54.53 44.80
C CYS A 202 -15.60 54.72 45.54
N PHE A 203 -16.38 53.64 45.67
CA PHE A 203 -17.46 53.31 46.64
C PHE A 203 -18.54 52.49 45.89
N CYS A 204 -18.70 51.18 46.12
CA CYS A 204 -19.30 50.57 47.33
C CYS A 204 -20.66 51.15 47.70
N PHE A 205 -21.73 50.65 47.05
CA PHE A 205 -23.16 50.68 47.38
C PHE A 205 -23.83 50.11 46.09
N VAL A 206 -24.62 49.04 46.01
CA VAL A 206 -25.49 48.23 46.91
C VAL A 206 -25.66 46.91 46.12
N LEU A 207 -25.06 45.76 46.48
CA LEU A 207 -25.57 44.74 47.42
C LEU A 207 -27.10 44.56 47.37
N ILE A 208 -27.62 43.32 47.35
CA ILE A 208 -29.08 43.03 47.49
C ILE A 208 -29.92 43.31 46.22
N CYS A 209 -29.79 42.45 45.21
CA CYS A 209 -30.93 42.08 44.35
C CYS A 209 -30.70 40.71 43.68
N ALA A 210 -31.31 39.67 44.26
CA ALA A 210 -31.64 38.37 43.65
C ALA A 210 -30.50 37.56 42.94
N VAL A 211 -30.02 36.42 43.43
CA VAL A 211 -30.44 35.53 44.55
C VAL A 211 -31.89 35.02 44.44
N ILE A 212 -32.47 34.96 43.24
CA ILE A 212 -33.77 34.30 43.01
C ILE A 212 -33.71 33.53 41.67
N HIS A 213 -34.21 32.29 41.67
CA HIS A 213 -34.37 31.37 40.51
C HIS A 213 -33.12 30.67 39.94
N ALA A 214 -32.10 30.43 40.77
CA ALA A 214 -31.29 29.22 40.64
C ALA A 214 -31.82 28.14 41.61
N ASP A 215 -33.06 27.70 41.39
CA ASP A 215 -33.66 26.48 41.94
C ASP A 215 -35.08 26.30 41.36
N VAL A 216 -35.53 25.03 41.24
CA VAL A 216 -36.83 24.50 40.76
C VAL A 216 -36.89 23.98 39.31
N TYR A 217 -36.58 22.67 39.20
CA TYR A 217 -37.22 21.64 38.37
C TYR A 217 -37.72 21.97 36.94
N MET A 218 -36.96 21.48 35.95
CA MET A 218 -37.47 20.46 34.99
C MET A 218 -36.31 19.62 34.45
#